data_AF-A0A7W7HNP4-F1
#
_entry.id   AF-A0A7W7HNP4-F1
#
_cell.length_a   1.000
_cell.length_b   1.000
_cell.length_c   1.000
_cell.angle_alpha   90.00
_cell.angle_beta   90.00
_cell.angle_gamma   90.00
#
_symmetry.space_group_name_H-M   'P 1'
#
loop_
_entity.id
_entity.type
_entity.pdbx_description
1 polymer ?
#
loop_
_entity_poly.entity_id
_entity_poly.type
_entity_poly.pdbx_seq_one_letter_code
_entity_poly.pdbx_strand_id
1 'polypeptide(L)'
;MSGSEIVCKSAFDALENFVWHRVIRWWIRLHRWKWKDVRRHLIGPNGRWKRSTVDGVELFNIAAVPVTRYRYRGSKISNPYSRAHHA
;
A
#
# COMPACT_ATOMS: atom_id res chain seq x y z
N MET A 1 -11.08 17.57 -11.84
CA MET A 1 -10.13 16.73 -11.07
C MET A 1 -10.39 16.97 -9.59
N SER A 2 -10.88 15.97 -8.85
CA SER A 2 -11.39 16.17 -7.49
C SER A 2 -10.26 16.06 -6.47
N GLY A 3 -9.92 17.16 -5.78
CA GLY A 3 -8.75 17.26 -4.89
C GLY A 3 -8.67 16.25 -3.73
N SER A 4 -9.75 15.53 -3.40
CA SER A 4 -9.74 14.48 -2.37
C SER A 4 -9.00 13.20 -2.78
N GLU A 5 -8.94 12.89 -4.08
CA GLU A 5 -8.24 11.69 -4.58
C GLU A 5 -6.72 11.82 -4.41
N ILE A 6 -6.20 13.03 -4.52
CA ILE A 6 -4.76 13.32 -4.38
C ILE A 6 -4.28 13.03 -2.95
N VAL A 7 -5.11 13.31 -1.94
CA VAL A 7 -4.77 13.10 -0.51
C VAL A 7 -4.71 11.62 -0.15
N CYS A 8 -5.67 10.81 -0.61
CA CYS A 8 -5.64 9.37 -0.35
C CYS A 8 -4.49 8.69 -1.10
N LYS A 9 -4.21 9.14 -2.33
CA LYS A 9 -3.14 8.57 -3.13
C LYS A 9 -1.77 8.81 -2.51
N SER A 10 -1.49 10.03 -2.07
CA SER A 10 -0.23 10.36 -1.39
C SER A 10 -0.06 9.59 -0.07
N ALA A 11 -1.15 9.36 0.67
CA ALA A 11 -1.12 8.51 1.86
C ALA A 11 -0.79 7.04 1.53
N PHE A 12 -1.32 6.49 0.43
CA PHE A 12 -1.01 5.13 -0.01
C PHE A 12 0.42 4.98 -0.50
N ASP A 13 0.97 5.99 -1.19
CA ASP A 13 2.38 6.02 -1.56
C ASP A 13 3.29 6.05 -0.31
N ALA A 14 2.93 6.86 0.69
CA ALA A 14 3.67 6.90 1.95
C ALA A 14 3.61 5.56 2.72
N LEU A 15 2.45 4.90 2.73
CA LEU A 15 2.27 3.59 3.34
C LEU A 15 3.06 2.50 2.62
N GLU A 16 3.05 2.50 1.28
CA GLU A 16 3.83 1.56 0.48
C GLU A 16 5.32 1.66 0.81
N ASN A 17 5.85 2.89 0.83
CA ASN A 17 7.25 3.13 1.16
C ASN A 17 7.58 2.70 2.60
N PHE A 18 6.69 3.00 3.56
CA PHE A 18 6.87 2.59 4.94
C PHE A 18 6.93 1.06 5.08
N VAL A 19 5.98 0.35 4.46
CA VAL A 19 5.92 -1.11 4.48
C VAL A 19 7.15 -1.70 3.82
N TRP A 20 7.57 -1.18 2.67
CA TRP A 20 8.79 -1.61 1.99
C TRP A 20 10.01 -1.49 2.90
N HIS A 21 10.24 -0.31 3.51
CA HIS A 21 11.35 -0.13 4.44
C HIS A 21 11.28 -1.06 5.65
N ARG A 22 10.09 -1.33 6.19
CA ARG A 22 9.90 -2.24 7.33
C ARG A 22 10.29 -3.67 6.96
N VAL A 23 9.85 -4.16 5.80
CA VAL A 23 10.16 -5.51 5.29
C VAL A 23 11.65 -5.66 5.00
N ILE A 24 12.26 -4.68 4.33
CA ILE A 24 13.71 -4.72 4.02
C ILE A 24 14.55 -4.74 5.30
N ARG A 25 14.21 -3.90 6.30
CA ARG A 25 14.93 -3.91 7.59
C ARG A 25 14.75 -5.24 8.32
N TRP A 26 13.57 -5.84 8.25
CA TRP A 26 13.33 -7.17 8.81
C TRP A 26 14.19 -8.23 8.12
N TRP A 27 14.29 -8.24 6.79
CA TRP A 27 15.16 -9.15 6.05
C TRP A 27 16.65 -8.97 6.37
N ILE A 28 17.11 -7.71 6.43
CA ILE A 28 18.47 -7.38 6.85
C ILE A 28 18.79 -8.05 8.19
N ARG A 29 17.84 -8.01 9.14
CA ARG A 29 18.01 -8.64 10.45
C ARG A 29 17.89 -10.16 10.40
N LEU A 30 16.92 -10.69 9.67
CA LEU A 30 16.62 -12.12 9.55
C LEU A 30 17.78 -12.90 8.90
N HIS A 31 18.29 -12.38 7.78
CA HIS A 31 19.34 -13.03 7.00
C HIS A 31 20.75 -12.46 7.27
N ARG A 32 20.88 -11.53 8.22
CA ARG A 32 22.13 -10.82 8.56
C ARG A 32 22.78 -10.14 7.35
N TRP A 33 21.96 -9.66 6.42
CA TRP A 33 22.40 -9.03 5.19
C TRP A 33 22.95 -7.63 5.42
N LYS A 34 23.85 -7.20 4.54
CA LYS A 34 24.22 -5.79 4.38
C LYS A 34 23.35 -5.15 3.30
N TRP A 35 23.29 -3.82 3.26
CA TRP A 35 22.59 -3.09 2.18
C TRP A 35 23.09 -3.44 0.77
N LYS A 36 24.35 -3.87 0.63
CA LYS A 36 24.90 -4.39 -0.64
C LYS A 36 24.22 -5.69 -1.08
N ASP A 37 23.87 -6.56 -0.14
CA ASP A 37 23.20 -7.83 -0.42
C ASP A 37 21.74 -7.59 -0.80
N VAL A 38 21.06 -6.67 -0.11
CA VAL A 38 19.72 -6.19 -0.48
C VAL A 38 19.73 -5.64 -1.91
N ARG A 39 20.71 -4.78 -2.23
CA ARG A 39 20.85 -4.23 -3.58
C ARG A 39 21.10 -5.33 -4.61
N ARG A 40 21.98 -6.29 -4.33
CA ARG A 40 22.26 -7.42 -5.23
C ARG A 40 21.03 -8.29 -5.47
N HIS A 41 20.19 -8.46 -4.45
CA HIS A 41 19.00 -9.30 -4.54
C HIS A 41 17.83 -8.60 -5.23
N LEU A 42 17.67 -7.29 -5.02
CA LEU A 42 16.51 -6.53 -5.50
C LEU A 42 16.78 -5.68 -6.74
N ILE A 43 18.03 -5.46 -7.17
CA ILE A 43 18.31 -4.80 -8.44
C ILE A 43 18.44 -5.84 -9.55
N GLY A 44 17.63 -5.69 -10.60
CA GLY A 44 17.70 -6.54 -11.78
C GLY A 44 18.94 -6.28 -12.64
N PRO A 45 19.22 -7.14 -13.63
CA PRO A 45 20.35 -6.95 -14.57
C PRO A 45 20.33 -5.61 -15.31
N ASN A 46 19.14 -5.00 -15.43
CA ASN A 46 18.90 -3.70 -16.05
C ASN A 46 19.06 -2.50 -15.09
N GLY A 47 19.52 -2.71 -13.86
CA GLY A 47 19.69 -1.66 -12.86
C GLY A 47 18.39 -1.15 -12.22
N ARG A 48 17.23 -1.72 -12.57
CA ARG A 48 15.95 -1.32 -11.99
C ARG A 48 15.69 -2.08 -10.69
N TRP A 49 15.12 -1.38 -9.71
CA TRP A 49 14.61 -2.01 -8.50
C TRP A 49 13.43 -2.92 -8.86
N LYS A 50 13.57 -4.19 -8.48
CA LYS A 50 12.49 -5.16 -8.45
C LYS A 50 11.72 -4.99 -7.15
N ARG A 51 10.43 -5.28 -7.22
CA ARG A 51 9.59 -5.47 -6.04
C ARG A 51 10.19 -6.60 -5.19
N SER A 52 10.09 -6.50 -3.87
CA SER A 52 10.56 -7.55 -2.98
C SER A 52 9.68 -8.79 -3.14
N THR A 53 10.27 -9.85 -3.65
CA THR A 53 9.60 -11.12 -3.95
C THR A 53 10.38 -12.26 -3.31
N VAL A 54 9.69 -13.19 -2.64
CA VAL A 54 10.28 -14.43 -2.08
C VAL A 54 9.37 -15.59 -2.45
N ASP A 55 9.97 -16.65 -2.98
CA ASP A 55 9.25 -17.89 -3.33
C ASP A 55 8.01 -17.64 -4.20
N GLY A 56 8.09 -16.67 -5.11
CA GLY A 56 7.00 -16.26 -6.00
C GLY A 56 5.95 -15.34 -5.38
N VAL A 57 6.06 -15.00 -4.09
CA VAL A 57 5.16 -14.06 -3.40
C VAL A 57 5.76 -12.66 -3.45
N GLU A 58 5.11 -11.76 -4.18
CA GLU A 58 5.52 -10.36 -4.26
C GLU A 58 4.90 -9.54 -3.13
N LEU A 59 5.67 -8.61 -2.56
CA LEU A 59 5.14 -7.64 -1.62
C LEU A 59 4.06 -6.78 -2.31
N PHE A 60 2.84 -6.83 -1.79
CA PHE A 60 1.68 -6.17 -2.37
C PHE A 60 1.88 -4.66 -2.59
N ASN A 61 1.47 -4.14 -3.76
CA ASN A 61 1.53 -2.72 -4.07
C ASN A 61 0.30 -1.98 -3.55
N ILE A 62 0.35 -1.47 -2.33
CA ILE A 62 -0.74 -0.67 -1.77
C ILE A 62 -1.02 0.56 -2.65
N ALA A 63 0.02 1.19 -3.18
CA ALA A 63 -0.11 2.34 -4.06
C ALA A 63 -0.75 2.00 -5.42
N ALA A 64 -0.78 0.74 -5.87
CA ALA A 64 -1.47 0.37 -7.12
C ALA A 64 -2.98 0.28 -6.97
N VAL A 65 -3.51 0.25 -5.73
CA VAL A 65 -4.94 0.14 -5.50
C VAL A 65 -5.68 1.34 -6.12
N PRO A 66 -6.66 1.12 -7.00
CA PRO A 66 -7.42 2.21 -7.59
C PRO A 66 -8.29 2.85 -6.50
N VAL A 67 -8.14 4.16 -6.34
CA VAL A 67 -9.01 4.95 -5.47
C VAL A 67 -10.14 5.49 -6.33
N THR A 68 -11.33 4.90 -6.20
CA THR A 68 -12.53 5.40 -6.88
C THR A 68 -13.30 6.29 -5.93
N ARG A 69 -13.44 7.58 -6.29
CA ARG A 69 -14.30 8.48 -5.53
C ARG A 69 -15.75 8.06 -5.66
N TYR A 70 -16.32 7.60 -4.57
CA TYR A 70 -17.73 7.26 -4.50
C TYR A 70 -18.58 8.55 -4.59
N ARG A 71 -19.15 8.82 -5.77
CA ARG A 71 -19.89 10.08 -6.04
C ARG A 71 -21.38 10.01 -5.68
N TYR A 72 -21.91 8.82 -5.38
CA TYR A 72 -23.35 8.63 -5.18
C TYR A 72 -23.68 8.13 -3.77
N ARG A 73 -24.24 8.98 -2.91
CA ARG A 73 -24.87 8.50 -1.67
C ARG A 73 -26.34 8.22 -1.95
N GLY A 74 -26.63 7.03 -2.48
CA GLY A 74 -28.00 6.59 -2.69
C GLY A 74 -28.76 6.38 -1.38
N SER A 75 -30.07 6.55 -1.44
CA SER A 75 -31.03 6.20 -0.38
C SER A 75 -31.01 4.72 0.04
N LYS A 76 -30.24 3.87 -0.65
CA LYS A 76 -30.07 2.43 -0.37
C LYS A 76 -29.08 2.11 0.76
N ILE A 77 -28.15 3.01 1.10
CA ILE A 77 -27.26 2.77 2.23
C ILE A 77 -27.99 3.29 3.47
N SER A 78 -28.52 2.37 4.27
CA SER A 78 -29.17 2.71 5.54
C SER A 78 -28.21 3.52 6.41
N ASN A 79 -28.68 4.66 6.94
CA ASN A 79 -27.88 5.45 7.87
C ASN A 79 -27.85 4.70 9.21
N PRO A 80 -26.67 4.23 9.69
CA PRO A 80 -26.59 3.47 10.93
C PRO A 80 -26.97 4.30 12.17
N TYR A 81 -27.13 5.62 12.03
CA TYR A 81 -27.54 6.53 13.09
C TYR A 81 -28.98 7.06 12.95
N SER A 82 -29.83 6.47 12.10
CA SER A 82 -31.26 6.77 12.17
C SER A 82 -31.82 6.18 13.47
N ARG A 83 -31.96 7.04 14.48
CA ARG A 83 -32.55 6.71 15.78
C ARG A 83 -33.93 6.08 15.55
N ALA A 84 -34.14 4.86 16.03
CA ALA A 84 -35.48 4.28 16.05
C ALA A 84 -36.37 5.20 16.90
N HIS A 85 -37.46 5.66 16.30
CA HIS A 85 -38.50 6.41 17.00
C HIS A 85 -39.17 5.42 17.98
N HIS A 86 -38.67 5.36 19.21
CA HIS A 86 -39.42 4.74 20.30
C HIS A 86 -40.56 5.71 20.64
N ALA A 87 -41.77 5.29 20.27
CA ALA A 87 -43.02 5.91 20.67
C ALA A 87 -43.30 5.65 22.16
#